data_AF-A0A2D7GWC7-F1
#
_entry.id   AF-A0A2D7GWC7-F1
#
_cell.length_a   1.000
_cell.length_b   1.000
_cell.length_c   1.000
_cell.angle_alpha   90.00
_cell.angle_beta   90.00
_cell.angle_gamma   90.00
#
_symmetry.space_group_name_H-M   'P 1'
#
loop_
_entity.id
_entity.type
_entity.pdbx_description
1 polymer ?
#
loop_
_entity_poly.entity_id
_entity_poly.type
_entity_poly.pdbx_seq_one_letter_code
_entity_poly.pdbx_strand_id
1 'polypeptide(L)'
;MHNDDNKDRVKANRVKGSDTDLTMLWQNQPVNDIDLSEVKKSFNSERIKQRIYMVIDSLALLPSLYFLSIYWGELSFTAKGLCIFMVATAIPFLIYQLWLRRVAAFAKDSQTLDHLHQYTRQIKNNIRIAFITKHSAWPALFVLPAFALERYFFGELSPEKWEKIAFSFPIATLILIVWGIWAHKRQQRFEKQLKALEEMAEQRTV
;
A
#
# COMPACT_ATOMS: atom_id res chain seq x y z
N MET A 1 0.01 52.23 -60.93
CA MET A 1 0.24 50.84 -60.48
C MET A 1 0.83 50.92 -59.07
N HIS A 2 -0.02 51.10 -58.03
CA HIS A 2 0.44 51.37 -56.66
C HIS A 2 -0.69 51.11 -55.62
N ASN A 3 -1.31 49.93 -55.65
CA ASN A 3 -2.40 49.58 -54.72
C ASN A 3 -2.24 48.19 -54.06
N ASP A 4 -1.19 47.45 -54.40
CA ASP A 4 -0.96 46.09 -53.87
C ASP A 4 -0.14 46.11 -52.57
N ASP A 5 0.81 47.03 -52.41
CA ASP A 5 1.67 47.13 -51.21
C ASP A 5 0.90 47.42 -49.91
N ASN A 6 -0.26 48.08 -49.99
CA ASN A 6 -1.07 48.39 -48.81
C ASN A 6 -1.88 47.16 -48.34
N LYS A 7 -2.33 46.31 -49.26
CA LYS A 7 -3.09 45.09 -48.92
C LYS A 7 -2.21 44.06 -48.21
N ASP A 8 -0.96 43.93 -48.64
CA ASP A 8 -0.01 43.00 -48.05
C ASP A 8 0.47 43.45 -46.67
N ARG A 9 0.63 44.77 -46.45
CA ARG A 9 0.91 45.34 -45.12
C ARG A 9 -0.25 45.13 -44.13
N VAL A 10 -1.49 45.32 -44.56
CA VAL A 10 -2.69 45.12 -43.71
C VAL A 10 -2.89 43.63 -43.40
N LYS A 11 -2.64 42.73 -44.35
CA LYS A 11 -2.64 41.28 -44.10
C LYS A 11 -1.53 40.84 -43.16
N ALA A 12 -0.28 41.30 -43.38
CA ALA A 12 0.85 40.97 -42.53
C ALA A 12 0.69 41.45 -41.07
N ASN A 13 0.10 42.63 -40.88
CA ASN A 13 -0.19 43.16 -39.54
C ASN A 13 -1.35 42.43 -38.84
N ARG A 14 -2.37 41.94 -39.58
CA ARG A 14 -3.44 41.09 -39.00
C ARG A 14 -2.91 39.73 -38.53
N VAL A 15 -2.04 39.10 -39.31
CA VAL A 15 -1.48 37.77 -39.00
C VAL A 15 -0.52 37.84 -37.80
N LYS A 16 0.31 38.88 -37.72
CA LYS A 16 1.17 39.10 -36.52
C LYS A 16 0.37 39.37 -35.25
N GLY A 17 -0.76 40.08 -35.34
CA GLY A 17 -1.61 40.36 -34.19
C GLY A 17 -2.26 39.10 -33.61
N SER A 18 -2.77 38.20 -34.45
CA SER A 18 -3.46 36.98 -34.00
C SER A 18 -2.52 35.91 -33.44
N ASP A 19 -1.35 35.70 -34.06
CA ASP A 19 -0.43 34.66 -33.59
C ASP A 19 0.24 35.03 -32.27
N THR A 20 0.54 36.32 -32.07
CA THR A 20 1.10 36.83 -30.81
C THR A 20 0.06 36.75 -29.68
N ASP A 21 -1.21 37.01 -29.99
CA ASP A 21 -2.33 36.93 -29.04
C ASP A 21 -2.64 35.47 -28.66
N LEU A 22 -2.68 34.55 -29.63
CA LEU A 22 -2.83 33.11 -29.37
C LEU A 22 -1.64 32.52 -28.59
N THR A 23 -0.42 32.96 -28.90
CA THR A 23 0.78 32.54 -28.16
C THR A 23 0.75 33.06 -26.73
N MET A 24 0.29 34.30 -26.51
CA MET A 24 0.08 34.85 -25.17
C MET A 24 -1.03 34.12 -24.40
N LEU A 25 -2.14 33.76 -25.05
CA LEU A 25 -3.21 32.96 -24.43
C LEU A 25 -2.73 31.55 -24.06
N TRP A 26 -1.85 30.95 -24.88
CA TRP A 26 -1.19 29.67 -24.57
C TRP A 26 -0.22 29.78 -23.39
N GLN A 27 0.56 30.86 -23.32
CA GLN A 27 1.50 31.10 -22.22
C GLN A 27 0.80 31.50 -20.91
N ASN A 28 -0.37 32.13 -21.00
CA ASN A 28 -1.17 32.55 -19.86
C ASN A 28 -2.15 31.46 -19.38
N GLN A 29 -2.07 30.23 -19.90
CA GLN A 29 -2.80 29.13 -19.27
C GLN A 29 -2.33 29.01 -17.83
N PRO A 30 -3.25 28.98 -16.84
CA PRO A 30 -2.86 28.83 -15.45
C PRO A 30 -2.19 27.47 -15.27
N VAL A 31 -0.86 27.48 -15.28
CA VAL A 31 -0.08 26.33 -14.86
C VAL A 31 -0.18 26.35 -13.35
N ASN A 32 -0.94 25.41 -12.78
CA ASN A 32 -0.84 25.17 -11.34
C ASN A 32 0.62 24.80 -11.07
N ASP A 33 1.37 25.71 -10.44
CA ASP A 33 2.72 25.43 -9.98
C ASP A 33 2.64 24.25 -9.01
N ILE A 34 3.01 23.09 -9.52
CA ILE A 34 3.11 21.89 -8.69
C ILE A 34 4.23 22.16 -7.71
N ASP A 35 3.90 22.28 -6.41
CA ASP A 35 4.90 22.43 -5.37
C ASP A 35 5.76 21.16 -5.28
N LEU A 36 6.89 21.19 -5.98
CA LEU A 36 7.87 20.09 -6.02
C LEU A 36 8.41 19.78 -4.62
N SER A 37 8.44 20.76 -3.71
CA SER A 37 8.93 20.59 -2.35
C SER A 37 7.95 19.79 -1.50
N GLU A 38 6.65 20.07 -1.63
CA GLU A 38 5.58 19.33 -0.97
C GLU A 38 5.51 17.89 -1.49
N VAL A 39 5.58 17.71 -2.81
CA VAL A 39 5.60 16.39 -3.46
C VAL A 39 6.78 15.56 -2.94
N LYS A 40 8.00 16.13 -2.95
CA LYS A 40 9.21 15.44 -2.46
C LYS A 40 9.11 15.08 -0.97
N LYS A 41 8.54 15.96 -0.14
CA LYS A 41 8.32 15.71 1.29
C LYS A 41 7.32 14.57 1.51
N SER A 42 6.22 14.56 0.77
CA SER A 42 5.23 13.49 0.79
C SER A 42 5.85 12.13 0.46
N PHE A 43 6.65 12.07 -0.62
CA PHE A 43 7.37 10.84 -1.01
C PHE A 43 8.38 10.35 0.02
N ASN A 44 9.18 11.26 0.59
CA ASN A 44 10.11 10.88 1.67
C ASN A 44 9.36 10.34 2.89
N SER A 45 8.22 10.94 3.23
CA SER A 45 7.38 10.43 4.31
C SER A 45 6.84 9.03 3.99
N GLU A 46 6.42 8.77 2.76
CA GLU A 46 5.95 7.46 2.32
C GLU A 46 7.08 6.42 2.30
N ARG A 47 8.29 6.80 1.86
CA ARG A 47 9.49 5.94 1.93
C ARG A 47 9.79 5.51 3.37
N ILE A 48 9.80 6.47 4.30
CA ILE A 48 10.04 6.20 5.71
C ILE A 48 8.96 5.27 6.28
N LYS A 49 7.68 5.54 6.00
CA LYS A 49 6.58 4.67 6.43
C LYS A 49 6.77 3.24 5.93
N GLN A 50 7.13 3.06 4.67
CA GLN A 50 7.31 1.72 4.09
C GLN A 50 8.51 0.99 4.70
N ARG A 51 9.61 1.69 5.00
CA ARG A 51 10.75 1.10 5.72
C ARG A 51 10.38 0.68 7.14
N ILE A 52 9.65 1.54 7.86
CA ILE A 52 9.14 1.21 9.20
C ILE A 52 8.24 -0.02 9.14
N TYR A 53 7.32 -0.09 8.18
CA TYR A 53 6.49 -1.28 8.00
C TYR A 53 7.31 -2.53 7.70
N MET A 54 8.35 -2.46 6.87
CA MET A 54 9.22 -3.61 6.61
C MET A 54 9.93 -4.11 7.87
N VAL A 55 10.35 -3.20 8.76
CA VAL A 55 10.95 -3.56 10.05
C VAL A 55 9.90 -4.21 10.95
N ILE A 56 8.71 -3.61 11.09
CA ILE A 56 7.62 -4.16 11.90
C ILE A 56 7.19 -5.54 11.40
N ASP A 57 6.98 -5.70 10.09
CA ASP A 57 6.57 -6.96 9.46
C ASP A 57 7.60 -8.07 9.75
N SER A 58 8.90 -7.72 9.76
CA SER A 58 9.99 -8.66 10.05
C SER A 58 10.10 -8.99 11.55
N LEU A 59 9.91 -8.00 12.43
CA LEU A 59 9.90 -8.19 13.88
C LEU A 59 8.69 -9.01 14.34
N ALA A 60 7.56 -8.93 13.63
CA ALA A 60 6.34 -9.66 13.96
C ALA A 60 6.50 -11.20 13.92
N LEU A 61 7.52 -11.71 13.22
CA LEU A 61 7.81 -13.15 13.19
C LEU A 61 8.58 -13.62 14.44
N LEU A 62 9.34 -12.72 15.09
CA LEU A 62 10.24 -13.07 16.19
C LEU A 62 9.52 -13.65 17.42
N PRO A 63 8.38 -13.10 17.90
CA PRO A 63 7.67 -13.69 19.04
C PRO A 63 7.26 -15.14 18.80
N SER A 64 6.83 -15.47 17.58
CA SER A 64 6.42 -16.84 17.22
C SER A 64 7.61 -17.80 17.21
N LEU A 65 8.77 -17.36 16.70
CA LEU A 65 10.01 -18.15 16.74
C LEU A 65 10.54 -18.33 18.16
N TYR A 66 10.47 -17.27 18.97
CA TYR A 66 10.86 -17.32 20.38
C TYR A 66 9.97 -18.27 21.18
N PHE A 67 8.65 -18.17 21.00
CA PHE A 67 7.69 -19.09 21.61
C PHE A 67 7.99 -20.54 21.24
N LEU A 68 8.21 -20.82 19.96
CA LEU A 68 8.57 -22.17 19.51
C LEU A 68 9.88 -22.66 20.12
N SER A 69 10.88 -21.79 20.30
CA SER A 69 12.17 -22.19 20.86
C SER A 69 12.10 -22.60 22.33
N ILE A 70 11.31 -21.88 23.14
CA ILE A 70 11.20 -22.15 24.59
C ILE A 70 10.24 -23.29 24.86
N TYR A 71 9.07 -23.28 24.23
CA TYR A 71 8.00 -24.23 24.55
C TYR A 71 8.06 -25.51 23.73
N TRP A 72 9.06 -25.70 22.86
CA TRP A 72 9.17 -26.87 21.97
C TRP A 72 8.99 -28.21 22.70
N GLY A 73 9.63 -28.37 23.85
CA GLY A 73 9.57 -29.61 24.65
C GLY A 73 8.16 -29.89 25.18
N GLU A 74 7.40 -28.84 25.46
CA GLU A 74 6.04 -28.88 26.04
C GLU A 74 4.95 -28.97 24.97
N LEU A 75 5.30 -28.95 23.68
CA LEU A 75 4.34 -29.07 22.59
C LEU A 75 4.06 -30.54 22.23
N SER A 76 2.78 -30.89 22.10
CA SER A 76 2.36 -32.17 21.50
C SER A 76 2.84 -32.28 20.05
N PHE A 77 2.86 -33.49 19.50
CA PHE A 77 3.23 -33.70 18.09
C PHE A 77 2.32 -32.91 17.14
N THR A 78 1.01 -32.87 17.43
CA THR A 78 0.01 -32.13 16.66
C THR A 78 0.25 -30.62 16.74
N ALA A 79 0.50 -30.09 17.94
CA ALA A 79 0.79 -28.68 18.16
C ALA A 79 2.08 -28.23 17.44
N LYS A 80 3.14 -29.07 17.49
CA LYS A 80 4.38 -28.85 16.73
C LYS A 80 4.12 -28.76 15.23
N GLY A 81 3.36 -29.71 14.68
CA GLY A 81 2.98 -29.73 13.27
C GLY A 81 2.23 -28.46 12.85
N LEU A 82 1.25 -28.03 13.65
CA LEU A 82 0.47 -26.82 13.38
C LEU A 82 1.35 -25.56 13.41
N CYS A 83 2.22 -25.43 14.41
CA CYS A 83 3.14 -24.29 14.52
C CYS A 83 4.16 -24.25 13.37
N ILE A 84 4.75 -25.38 12.99
CA ILE A 84 5.63 -25.46 11.82
C ILE A 84 4.88 -25.05 10.56
N PHE A 85 3.66 -25.55 10.35
CA PHE A 85 2.83 -25.18 9.22
C PHE A 85 2.54 -23.67 9.18
N MET A 86 2.22 -23.05 10.32
CA MET A 86 2.03 -21.61 10.41
C MET A 86 3.31 -20.82 10.08
N VAL A 87 4.47 -21.22 10.59
CA VAL A 87 5.74 -20.55 10.26
C VAL A 87 6.08 -20.73 8.78
N ALA A 88 5.94 -21.94 8.26
CA ALA A 88 6.22 -22.28 6.87
C ALA A 88 5.30 -21.53 5.89
N THR A 89 4.07 -21.21 6.29
CA THR A 89 3.15 -20.37 5.50
C THR A 89 3.43 -18.88 5.70
N ALA A 90 3.75 -18.42 6.92
CA ALA A 90 4.04 -17.03 7.23
C ALA A 90 5.29 -16.50 6.52
N ILE A 91 6.35 -17.32 6.37
CA ILE A 91 7.61 -16.90 5.73
C ILE A 91 7.40 -16.46 4.26
N PRO A 92 6.80 -17.27 3.37
CA PRO A 92 6.48 -16.84 2.01
C PRO A 92 5.62 -15.57 1.96
N PHE A 93 4.63 -15.45 2.84
CA PHE A 93 3.80 -14.24 2.94
C PHE A 93 4.64 -13.01 3.31
N LEU A 94 5.52 -13.12 4.30
CA LEU A 94 6.43 -12.05 4.70
C LEU A 94 7.36 -11.65 3.55
N ILE A 95 8.01 -12.62 2.90
CA ILE A 95 8.87 -12.38 1.74
C ILE A 95 8.11 -11.63 0.65
N TYR A 96 6.89 -12.05 0.33
CA TYR A 96 6.07 -11.40 -0.69
C TYR A 96 5.67 -9.96 -0.30
N GLN A 97 5.31 -9.72 0.96
CA GLN A 97 5.00 -8.38 1.45
C GLN A 97 6.22 -7.44 1.37
N LEU A 98 7.39 -7.90 1.84
CA LEU A 98 8.64 -7.15 1.74
C LEU A 98 9.00 -6.87 0.27
N TRP A 99 8.79 -7.85 -0.61
CA TRP A 99 9.01 -7.70 -2.05
C TRP A 99 8.11 -6.63 -2.68
N LEU A 100 6.85 -6.53 -2.26
CA LEU A 100 5.94 -5.47 -2.72
C LEU A 100 6.36 -4.08 -2.20
N ARG A 101 6.76 -4.00 -0.93
CA ARG A 101 7.17 -2.74 -0.27
C ARG A 101 8.51 -2.20 -0.75
N ARG A 102 9.41 -3.06 -1.25
CA ARG A 102 10.75 -2.66 -1.74
C ARG A 102 10.70 -1.57 -2.80
N VAL A 103 9.69 -1.61 -3.68
CA VAL A 103 9.54 -0.66 -4.79
C VAL A 103 9.35 0.76 -4.26
N ALA A 104 8.58 0.91 -3.18
CA ALA A 104 8.38 2.20 -2.54
C ALA A 104 9.55 2.56 -1.61
N ALA A 105 10.09 1.60 -0.86
CA ALA A 105 11.12 1.83 0.16
C ALA A 105 12.51 2.22 -0.42
N PHE A 106 12.83 1.76 -1.63
CA PHE A 106 14.13 1.95 -2.29
C PHE A 106 14.06 2.70 -3.63
N ALA A 107 12.92 3.35 -3.93
CA ALA A 107 12.82 4.23 -5.09
C ALA A 107 13.93 5.29 -5.08
N LYS A 108 14.57 5.52 -6.24
CA LYS A 108 15.53 6.59 -6.48
C LYS A 108 14.92 7.61 -7.46
N ASP A 109 14.99 8.87 -7.08
CA ASP A 109 14.46 9.99 -7.87
C ASP A 109 15.54 10.43 -8.87
N SER A 110 15.43 10.03 -10.14
CA SER A 110 16.39 10.45 -11.17
C SER A 110 15.77 11.24 -12.32
N GLN A 111 14.48 11.06 -12.68
CA GLN A 111 13.80 11.81 -13.75
C GLN A 111 12.27 11.91 -13.56
N THR A 112 11.64 13.03 -13.96
CA THR A 112 10.19 13.37 -13.82
C THR A 112 9.22 12.32 -14.39
N LEU A 113 9.51 11.75 -15.56
CA LEU A 113 8.69 10.69 -16.17
C LEU A 113 8.73 9.37 -15.39
N ASP A 114 9.88 9.06 -14.78
CA ASP A 114 10.01 7.92 -13.87
C ASP A 114 9.14 8.10 -12.61
N HIS A 115 8.85 9.33 -12.19
CA HIS A 115 8.06 9.57 -10.97
C HIS A 115 6.61 9.09 -11.08
N LEU A 116 5.91 9.38 -12.19
CA LEU A 116 4.53 8.93 -12.36
C LEU A 116 4.46 7.41 -12.49
N HIS A 117 5.41 6.81 -13.20
CA HIS A 117 5.46 5.35 -13.34
C HIS A 117 5.74 4.66 -12.00
N GLN A 118 6.70 5.18 -11.21
CA GLN A 118 7.01 4.67 -9.87
C GLN A 118 5.83 4.85 -8.90
N TYR A 119 5.14 5.99 -8.94
CA TYR A 119 3.98 6.25 -8.09
C TYR A 119 2.80 5.33 -8.41
N THR A 120 2.48 5.15 -9.69
CA THR A 120 1.44 4.20 -10.14
C THR A 120 1.79 2.77 -9.70
N ARG A 121 3.05 2.37 -9.83
CA ARG A 121 3.52 1.05 -9.36
C ARG A 121 3.41 0.91 -7.84
N GLN A 122 3.70 1.97 -7.09
CA GLN A 122 3.54 2.01 -5.64
C GLN A 122 2.07 1.86 -5.23
N ILE A 123 1.14 2.55 -5.89
CA ILE A 123 -0.31 2.41 -5.62
C ILE A 123 -0.77 0.98 -5.90
N LYS A 124 -0.41 0.40 -7.06
CA LYS A 124 -0.74 -0.99 -7.40
C LYS A 124 -0.21 -1.99 -6.36
N ASN A 125 1.03 -1.80 -5.91
CA ASN A 125 1.60 -2.63 -4.84
C ASN A 125 0.90 -2.42 -3.50
N ASN A 126 0.54 -1.19 -3.14
CA ASN A 126 -0.19 -0.88 -1.92
C ASN A 126 -1.61 -1.49 -1.91
N ILE A 127 -2.29 -1.56 -3.06
CA ILE A 127 -3.58 -2.28 -3.20
C ILE A 127 -3.38 -3.76 -2.90
N ARG A 128 -2.36 -4.39 -3.47
CA ARG A 128 -2.04 -5.81 -3.20
C ARG A 128 -1.73 -6.06 -1.73
N ILE A 129 -0.93 -5.20 -1.09
CA ILE A 129 -0.64 -5.28 0.34
C ILE A 129 -1.93 -5.12 1.17
N ALA A 130 -2.77 -4.14 0.85
CA ALA A 130 -4.04 -3.92 1.53
C ALA A 130 -4.97 -5.15 1.42
N PHE A 131 -5.05 -5.74 0.22
CA PHE A 131 -5.80 -6.97 -0.01
C PHE A 131 -5.27 -8.13 0.84
N ILE A 132 -3.94 -8.35 0.87
CA ILE A 132 -3.33 -9.42 1.68
C ILE A 132 -3.63 -9.19 3.16
N THR A 133 -3.32 -8.00 3.68
CA THR A 133 -3.52 -7.66 5.10
C THR A 133 -4.99 -7.73 5.56
N LYS A 134 -5.94 -7.51 4.64
CA LYS A 134 -7.37 -7.69 4.91
C LYS A 134 -7.73 -9.15 5.14
N HIS A 135 -7.16 -10.07 4.38
CA HIS A 135 -7.55 -11.50 4.40
C HIS A 135 -6.65 -12.34 5.32
N SER A 136 -5.38 -12.00 5.47
CA SER A 136 -4.38 -12.80 6.20
C SER A 136 -4.65 -12.93 7.69
N ALA A 137 -5.43 -12.02 8.28
CA ALA A 137 -5.73 -12.02 9.70
C ALA A 137 -6.89 -12.95 10.10
N TRP A 138 -7.79 -13.26 9.17
CA TRP A 138 -8.98 -14.09 9.45
C TRP A 138 -8.68 -15.55 9.80
N PRO A 139 -7.69 -16.23 9.18
CA PRO A 139 -7.32 -17.59 9.57
C PRO A 139 -6.98 -17.73 11.06
N ALA A 140 -6.47 -16.67 11.71
CA ALA A 140 -6.15 -16.70 13.13
C ALA A 140 -7.38 -16.97 14.01
N LEU A 141 -8.59 -16.58 13.58
CA LEU A 141 -9.84 -16.87 14.29
C LEU A 141 -10.19 -18.36 14.33
N PHE A 142 -9.64 -19.16 13.40
CA PHE A 142 -9.86 -20.60 13.39
C PHE A 142 -8.70 -21.34 14.05
N VAL A 143 -7.47 -20.89 13.79
CA VAL A 143 -6.26 -21.56 14.28
C VAL A 143 -6.10 -21.41 15.79
N LEU A 144 -6.39 -20.23 16.36
CA LEU A 144 -6.24 -20.02 17.81
C LEU A 144 -7.22 -20.87 18.64
N PRO A 145 -8.53 -20.95 18.31
CA PRO A 145 -9.43 -21.89 18.98
C PRO A 145 -9.05 -23.34 18.75
N ALA A 146 -8.64 -23.73 17.55
CA ALA A 146 -8.20 -25.10 17.28
C ALA A 146 -6.99 -25.49 18.15
N PHE A 147 -6.03 -24.58 18.31
CA PHE A 147 -4.89 -24.78 19.19
C PHE A 147 -5.29 -24.84 20.68
N ALA A 148 -6.22 -24.00 21.12
CA ALA A 148 -6.74 -24.04 22.49
C ALA A 148 -7.53 -25.31 22.80
N LEU A 149 -8.35 -25.78 21.85
CA LEU A 149 -9.12 -27.02 21.97
C LEU A 149 -8.20 -28.24 22.02
N GLU A 150 -7.16 -28.27 21.18
CA GLU A 150 -6.13 -29.31 21.23
C GLU A 150 -5.56 -29.42 22.65
N ARG A 151 -5.08 -28.30 23.21
CA ARG A 151 -4.56 -28.23 24.58
C ARG A 151 -5.55 -28.68 25.65
N TYR A 152 -6.83 -28.35 25.46
CA TYR A 152 -7.90 -28.77 26.37
C TYR A 152 -8.09 -30.30 26.34
N PHE A 153 -8.13 -30.91 25.15
CA PHE A 153 -8.31 -32.37 25.02
C PHE A 153 -7.10 -33.17 25.54
N PHE A 154 -5.89 -32.62 25.50
CA PHE A 154 -4.69 -33.24 26.07
C PHE A 154 -4.50 -32.97 27.58
N GLY A 155 -5.43 -32.25 28.22
CA GLY A 155 -5.37 -31.98 29.67
C GLY A 155 -4.28 -30.99 30.09
N GLU A 156 -3.65 -30.29 29.15
CA GLU A 156 -2.56 -29.34 29.39
C GLU A 156 -3.08 -27.93 29.77
N LEU A 157 -4.39 -27.72 29.67
CA LEU A 157 -5.03 -26.44 29.91
C LEU A 157 -5.71 -26.37 31.29
N SER A 158 -5.18 -25.52 32.18
CA SER A 158 -5.81 -25.28 33.49
C SER A 158 -7.10 -24.47 33.35
N PRO A 159 -8.07 -24.60 34.29
CA PRO A 159 -9.33 -23.85 34.27
C PRO A 159 -9.13 -22.33 34.18
N GLU A 160 -8.15 -21.77 34.91
CA GLU A 160 -7.83 -20.34 34.87
C GLU A 160 -7.35 -19.87 33.49
N LYS A 161 -6.63 -20.72 32.74
CA LYS A 161 -6.16 -20.39 31.39
C LYS A 161 -7.32 -20.42 30.40
N TRP A 162 -8.26 -21.35 30.58
CA TRP A 162 -9.48 -21.43 29.78
C TRP A 162 -10.35 -20.19 29.92
N GLU A 163 -10.57 -19.71 31.14
CA GLU A 163 -11.32 -18.46 31.38
C GLU A 163 -10.67 -17.26 30.70
N LYS A 164 -9.34 -17.13 30.80
CA LYS A 164 -8.59 -16.06 30.12
C LYS A 164 -8.73 -16.14 28.59
N ILE A 165 -8.74 -17.34 28.00
CA ILE A 165 -8.98 -17.53 26.57
C ILE A 165 -10.42 -17.13 26.22
N ALA A 166 -11.40 -17.54 27.03
CA ALA A 166 -12.81 -17.25 26.80
C ALA A 166 -13.11 -15.73 26.83
N PHE A 167 -12.45 -14.95 27.69
CA PHE A 167 -12.59 -13.49 27.71
C PHE A 167 -11.78 -12.78 26.62
N SER A 168 -10.56 -13.26 26.33
CA SER A 168 -9.67 -12.60 25.36
C SER A 168 -10.10 -12.83 23.91
N PHE A 169 -10.73 -13.96 23.60
CA PHE A 169 -11.12 -14.31 22.23
C PHE A 169 -12.19 -13.38 21.62
N PRO A 170 -13.29 -13.01 22.31
CA PRO A 170 -14.23 -12.01 21.82
C PRO A 170 -13.57 -10.65 21.57
N ILE A 171 -12.68 -10.22 22.47
CA ILE A 171 -11.96 -8.94 22.34
C ILE A 171 -11.07 -8.97 21.09
N ALA A 172 -10.30 -10.05 20.89
CA ALA A 172 -9.48 -10.24 19.70
C ALA A 172 -10.33 -10.25 18.42
N THR A 173 -11.52 -10.86 18.46
CA THR A 173 -12.45 -10.88 17.33
C THR A 173 -12.95 -9.47 16.98
N LEU A 174 -13.33 -8.66 17.97
CA LEU A 174 -13.73 -7.26 17.75
C LEU A 174 -12.59 -6.44 17.15
N ILE A 175 -11.36 -6.61 17.64
CA ILE A 175 -10.17 -5.95 17.08
C ILE A 175 -9.98 -6.34 15.61
N LEU A 176 -10.12 -7.63 15.27
CA LEU A 176 -10.00 -8.10 13.88
C LEU A 176 -11.11 -7.57 12.98
N ILE A 177 -12.33 -7.39 13.48
CA ILE A 177 -13.43 -6.77 12.72
C ILE A 177 -13.08 -5.30 12.41
N VAL A 178 -12.67 -4.53 13.42
CA VAL A 178 -12.25 -3.12 13.24
C VAL A 178 -11.08 -3.04 12.25
N TRP A 179 -10.11 -3.93 12.38
CA TRP A 179 -8.98 -4.05 11.46
C TRP A 179 -9.43 -4.34 10.03
N GLY A 180 -10.35 -5.29 9.84
CA GLY A 180 -10.89 -5.65 8.53
C GLY A 180 -11.62 -4.48 7.85
N ILE A 181 -12.40 -3.70 8.61
CA ILE A 181 -13.06 -2.48 8.12
C ILE A 181 -12.01 -1.44 7.70
N TRP A 182 -11.01 -1.19 8.54
CA TRP A 182 -9.94 -0.26 8.22
C TRP A 182 -9.14 -0.67 6.98
N ALA A 183 -8.77 -1.95 6.88
CA ALA A 183 -8.02 -2.49 5.74
C ALA A 183 -8.83 -2.38 4.45
N HIS A 184 -10.15 -2.61 4.52
CA HIS A 184 -11.04 -2.42 3.38
C HIS A 184 -11.13 -0.96 2.93
N LYS A 185 -11.33 -0.02 3.86
CA LYS A 185 -11.31 1.42 3.56
C LYS A 185 -9.98 1.86 2.95
N ARG A 186 -8.87 1.32 3.47
CA ARG A 186 -7.51 1.58 2.96
C ARG A 186 -7.35 1.07 1.52
N GLN A 187 -7.86 -0.13 1.20
CA GLN A 187 -7.85 -0.67 -0.16
C GLN A 187 -8.65 0.23 -1.11
N GLN A 188 -9.90 0.57 -0.76
CA GLN A 188 -10.76 1.43 -1.58
C GLN A 188 -10.12 2.80 -1.87
N ARG A 189 -9.42 3.39 -0.89
CA ARG A 189 -8.72 4.66 -1.09
C ARG A 189 -7.65 4.55 -2.17
N PHE A 190 -6.85 3.48 -2.16
CA PHE A 190 -5.81 3.29 -3.18
C PHE A 190 -6.38 2.94 -4.55
N GLU A 191 -7.47 2.18 -4.61
CA GLU A 191 -8.18 1.90 -5.87
C GLU A 191 -8.75 3.19 -6.50
N LYS A 192 -9.35 4.08 -5.69
CA LYS A 192 -9.81 5.39 -6.15
C LYS A 192 -8.67 6.26 -6.69
N GLN A 193 -7.51 6.26 -6.01
CA GLN A 193 -6.33 6.99 -6.47
C GLN A 193 -5.81 6.44 -7.81
N LEU A 194 -5.80 5.11 -7.97
CA LEU A 194 -5.38 4.48 -9.24
C LEU A 194 -6.34 4.85 -10.38
N LYS A 195 -7.65 4.77 -10.12
CA LYS A 195 -8.67 5.11 -11.12
C LYS A 195 -8.56 6.57 -11.59
N ALA A 196 -8.37 7.50 -10.66
CA ALA A 196 -8.16 8.91 -11.00
C ALA A 196 -6.89 9.15 -11.85
N LEU A 197 -5.81 8.40 -11.57
CA LEU A 197 -4.58 8.46 -12.39
C LEU A 197 -4.77 7.91 -13.79
N GLU A 198 -5.54 6.83 -13.94
CA GLU A 198 -5.86 6.22 -15.23
C GLU A 198 -6.75 7.16 -16.07
N GLU A 199 -7.78 7.76 -15.46
CA GLU A 199 -8.65 8.76 -16.10
C GLU A 199 -7.86 10.00 -16.57
N MET A 200 -6.93 10.52 -15.76
CA MET A 200 -6.06 11.64 -16.14
C MET A 200 -5.08 11.28 -17.28
N ALA A 201 -4.66 10.02 -17.39
CA ALA A 201 -3.79 9.58 -18.46
C ALA A 201 -4.56 9.46 -19.79
N GLU A 202 -5.78 8.93 -19.77
CA GLU A 202 -6.66 8.83 -20.94
C GLU A 202 -7.01 10.21 -21.51
N GLN A 203 -7.32 11.19 -20.65
CA GLN A 203 -7.59 12.57 -21.06
C GLN A 203 -6.40 13.28 -21.74
N ARG A 204 -5.17 12.81 -21.53
CA ARG A 204 -3.97 13.37 -22.20
C ARG A 204 -3.72 12.77 -23.59
N THR A 205 -4.36 11.64 -23.89
CA THR A 205 -4.19 10.92 -25.16
C THR A 205 -5.26 11.21 -26.19
N VAL A 206 -6.32 11.93 -25.79
CA VAL A 206 -7.40 12.46 -26.65
C VAL A 206 -7.12 13.91 -26.95
#